data_AF-A0A0L8IBK3-F1
#
_entry.id   AF-A0A0L8IBK3-F1
#
_cell.length_a   1.000
_cell.length_b   1.000
_cell.length_c   1.000
_cell.angle_alpha   90.00
_cell.angle_beta   90.00
_cell.angle_gamma   90.00
#
_symmetry.space_group_name_H-M   'P 1'
#
loop_
_entity.id
_entity.type
_entity.pdbx_description
1 polymer ?
#
loop_
_entity_poly.entity_id
_entity_poly.type
_entity_poly.pdbx_seq_one_letter_code
_entity_poly.pdbx_strand_id
1 'polypeptide(L)'
;MASTVTKLPKPKMRNLLTSRLPLELAIGTAVSISFGLAWKFGVQLPRKAKYAEFYKTYDAEADFQRMKKAGVFQCVDAEGNINTDF
;
A
#
# COMPACT_ATOMS: atom_id res chain seq x y z
N MET A 1 33.12 44.06 35.61
CA MET A 1 31.76 43.55 35.30
C MET A 1 31.75 42.05 35.57
N ALA A 2 31.41 41.65 36.79
CA ALA A 2 31.44 40.25 37.19
C ALA A 2 30.32 39.47 36.48
N SER A 3 30.68 38.41 35.78
CA SER A 3 29.76 37.45 35.17
C SER A 3 28.91 36.80 36.26
N THR A 4 27.61 37.07 36.26
CA THR A 4 26.65 36.41 37.15
C THR A 4 26.57 34.94 36.78
N VAL A 5 27.18 34.08 37.60
CA VAL A 5 27.09 32.63 37.47
C VAL A 5 25.68 32.19 37.89
N THR A 6 24.79 32.04 36.92
CA THR A 6 23.43 31.52 37.13
C THR A 6 23.52 30.03 37.48
N LYS A 7 23.01 29.65 38.66
CA LYS A 7 22.95 28.24 39.08
C LYS A 7 21.86 27.51 38.30
N LEU A 8 22.20 26.35 37.73
CA LEU A 8 21.25 25.53 36.99
C LEU A 8 20.18 24.96 37.96
N PRO A 9 18.87 25.10 37.66
CA PRO A 9 17.82 24.52 38.48
C PRO A 9 17.88 22.99 38.44
N LYS A 10 17.52 22.35 39.57
CA LYS A 10 17.61 20.89 39.72
C LYS A 10 16.65 20.19 38.74
N PRO A 11 17.15 19.35 37.82
CA PRO A 11 16.29 18.64 36.88
C PRO A 11 15.48 17.56 37.58
N LYS A 12 14.39 17.12 36.95
CA LYS A 12 13.60 15.99 37.43
C LYS A 12 14.47 14.72 37.36
N MET A 13 14.70 14.07 38.49
CA MET A 13 15.60 12.88 38.58
C MET A 13 14.86 11.57 38.86
N ARG A 14 13.54 11.61 39.00
CA ARG A 14 12.70 10.44 39.29
C ARG A 14 11.50 10.42 38.34
N ASN A 15 10.97 9.23 38.08
CA ASN A 15 9.79 9.04 37.23
C ASN A 15 9.97 9.60 35.79
N LEU A 16 11.19 9.49 35.26
CA LEU A 16 11.51 9.92 33.90
C LEU A 16 10.77 9.06 32.87
N LEU A 17 10.77 7.74 33.07
CA LEU A 17 10.09 6.80 32.18
C LEU A 17 8.57 7.04 32.13
N THR A 18 7.93 7.16 33.29
CA THR A 18 6.47 7.36 33.35
C THR A 18 6.04 8.70 32.75
N SER A 19 6.93 9.69 32.69
CA SER A 19 6.66 10.96 32.01
C SER A 19 6.76 10.89 30.48
N ARG A 20 7.51 9.92 29.94
CA ARG A 20 7.76 9.77 28.49
C ARG A 20 6.85 8.72 27.84
N LEU A 21 6.50 7.68 28.58
CA LEU A 21 5.68 6.57 28.11
C LEU A 21 4.34 6.98 27.45
N PRO A 22 3.53 7.91 28.00
CA PRO A 22 2.29 8.33 27.33
C PRO A 22 2.55 9.11 26.04
N LEU A 23 3.66 9.87 25.98
CA LEU A 23 4.05 10.60 24.77
C LEU A 23 4.48 9.64 23.66
N GLU A 24 5.34 8.68 23.97
CA GLU A 24 5.80 7.68 23.01
C GLU A 24 4.65 6.79 22.53
N LEU A 25 3.73 6.40 23.42
CA LEU A 25 2.54 5.65 23.05
C LEU A 25 1.61 6.44 22.12
N ALA A 26 1.39 7.73 22.41
CA ALA A 26 0.58 8.59 21.56
C ALA A 26 1.20 8.77 20.17
N ILE A 27 2.52 9.00 20.10
CA ILE A 27 3.25 9.13 18.84
C ILE A 27 3.19 7.81 18.07
N GLY A 28 3.48 6.68 18.71
CA GLY A 28 3.46 5.36 18.07
C GLY A 28 2.08 5.01 17.51
N THR A 29 1.02 5.35 18.24
CA THR A 29 -0.36 5.13 17.79
C THR A 29 -0.73 6.05 16.62
N ALA A 30 -0.30 7.32 16.66
CA ALA A 30 -0.55 8.25 15.56
C ALA A 30 0.17 7.80 14.27
N VAL A 31 1.42 7.35 14.39
CA VAL A 31 2.21 6.87 13.25
C VAL A 31 1.65 5.57 12.68
N SER A 32 1.21 4.63 13.51
CA SER A 32 0.63 3.38 13.02
C SER A 32 -0.67 3.62 12.25
N ILE A 33 -1.55 4.50 12.75
CA ILE A 33 -2.79 4.88 12.07
C ILE A 33 -2.49 5.58 10.75
N SER A 34 -1.56 6.54 10.73
CA SER A 34 -1.23 7.27 9.51
C SER A 34 -0.69 6.35 8.41
N PHE A 35 0.15 5.38 8.78
CA PHE A 35 0.66 4.39 7.84
C PHE A 35 -0.43 3.45 7.32
N GLY A 36 -1.35 3.01 8.19
CA GLY A 36 -2.50 2.20 7.80
C GLY A 36 -3.42 2.93 6.80
N LEU A 37 -3.67 4.22 7.01
CA LEU A 37 -4.42 5.05 6.08
C LEU A 37 -3.66 5.26 4.78
N ALA A 38 -2.36 5.57 4.84
CA ALA A 38 -1.53 5.73 3.65
C ALA A 38 -1.55 4.48 2.76
N TRP A 39 -1.48 3.29 3.35
CA TRP A 39 -1.57 2.03 2.59
C TRP A 39 -2.96 1.81 1.98
N LYS A 40 -4.03 2.06 2.75
CA LYS A 40 -5.41 1.89 2.29
C LYS A 40 -5.72 2.80 1.10
N PHE A 41 -5.36 4.08 1.20
CA PHE A 41 -5.63 5.07 0.15
C PHE A 41 -4.63 5.00 -1.00
N GLY A 42 -3.35 4.77 -0.73
CA GLY A 42 -2.31 4.74 -1.75
C GLY A 42 -2.25 3.46 -2.56
N VAL A 43 -2.66 2.32 -1.99
CA VAL A 43 -2.51 1.00 -2.63
C VAL A 43 -3.83 0.28 -2.79
N GLN A 44 -4.59 0.12 -1.70
CA GLN A 44 -5.75 -0.77 -1.74
C GLN A 44 -6.88 -0.22 -2.61
N LEU A 45 -7.28 1.03 -2.41
CA LEU A 45 -8.34 1.69 -3.16
C LEU A 45 -8.03 1.82 -4.66
N PRO A 46 -6.85 2.33 -5.10
CA PRO A 46 -6.57 2.45 -6.52
C PRO A 46 -6.46 1.10 -7.21
N ARG A 47 -5.98 0.05 -6.52
CA ARG A 47 -6.02 -1.31 -7.06
C ARG A 47 -7.46 -1.75 -7.32
N LYS A 48 -8.34 -1.64 -6.33
CA LYS A 48 -9.77 -1.98 -6.49
C LYS A 48 -10.44 -1.18 -7.61
N ALA A 49 -10.17 0.13 -7.69
CA ALA A 49 -10.68 0.99 -8.74
C ALA A 49 -10.21 0.54 -10.13
N LYS A 50 -8.92 0.26 -10.30
CA LYS A 50 -8.36 -0.24 -11.58
C LYS A 50 -9.00 -1.56 -12.02
N TYR A 51 -9.19 -2.52 -11.11
CA TYR A 51 -9.90 -3.76 -11.46
C TYR A 51 -11.35 -3.47 -11.86
N ALA A 52 -12.06 -2.63 -11.11
CA ALA A 52 -13.43 -2.28 -11.44
C ALA A 52 -13.52 -1.55 -12.80
N GLU A 53 -12.59 -0.64 -13.10
CA GLU A 53 -12.51 0.06 -14.38
C GLU A 53 -12.22 -0.89 -15.54
N PHE A 54 -11.29 -1.83 -15.37
CA PHE A 54 -10.99 -2.84 -16.37
C PHE A 54 -12.24 -3.65 -16.74
N TYR A 55 -12.95 -4.19 -15.75
CA TYR A 55 -14.13 -5.03 -16.00
C TYR A 55 -15.38 -4.27 -16.45
N LYS A 56 -15.44 -2.93 -16.34
CA LYS A 56 -16.58 -2.14 -16.84
C LYS A 56 -16.72 -2.21 -18.37
N THR A 57 -15.61 -2.28 -19.09
CA THR A 57 -15.58 -2.26 -20.56
C THR A 57 -14.90 -3.50 -21.14
N TYR A 58 -14.63 -4.51 -20.30
CA TYR A 58 -13.97 -5.73 -20.74
C TYR A 58 -14.95 -6.63 -21.51
N ASP A 59 -14.64 -6.89 -22.76
CA ASP A 59 -15.30 -7.90 -23.59
C ASP A 59 -14.36 -9.11 -23.73
N ALA A 60 -14.78 -10.22 -23.13
CA ALA A 60 -13.99 -11.45 -23.10
C ALA A 60 -13.81 -12.07 -24.49
N GLU A 61 -14.81 -11.94 -25.38
CA GLU A 61 -14.73 -12.51 -26.73
C GLU A 61 -13.75 -11.72 -27.59
N ALA A 62 -13.78 -10.38 -27.51
CA ALA A 62 -12.83 -9.54 -28.23
C ALA A 62 -11.37 -9.80 -27.79
N ASP A 63 -11.13 -9.96 -26.49
CA ASP A 63 -9.79 -10.28 -25.98
C ASP A 63 -9.36 -11.71 -26.33
N PHE A 64 -10.28 -12.67 -26.31
CA PHE A 64 -10.04 -14.03 -26.80
C PHE A 64 -9.65 -14.04 -28.28
N GLN A 65 -10.38 -13.33 -29.14
CA GLN A 65 -10.06 -13.23 -30.56
C GLN A 65 -8.70 -12.56 -30.80
N ARG A 66 -8.32 -11.58 -29.96
CA ARG A 66 -6.98 -10.98 -29.98
C ARG A 66 -5.89 -11.98 -29.61
N MET A 67 -6.07 -12.75 -28.53
CA MET A 67 -5.11 -13.75 -28.06
C MET A 67 -5.01 -14.95 -29.01
N LYS A 68 -6.13 -15.36 -29.59
CA LYS A 68 -6.21 -16.39 -30.63
C LYS A 68 -5.41 -15.99 -31.86
N LYS A 69 -5.60 -14.76 -32.36
CA LYS A 69 -4.78 -14.22 -33.48
C LYS A 69 -3.29 -14.14 -33.16
N ALA A 70 -2.94 -13.95 -31.89
CA ALA A 70 -1.56 -13.95 -31.43
C ALA A 70 -0.96 -15.36 -31.26
N GLY A 71 -1.74 -16.43 -31.45
CA GLY A 71 -1.26 -17.82 -31.39
C GLY A 71 -0.84 -18.28 -29.99
N VAL A 72 -1.41 -17.68 -28.94
CA VAL A 72 -1.04 -17.99 -27.53
C VAL A 72 -1.69 -19.29 -27.05
N PHE A 73 -2.81 -19.69 -27.66
CA PHE A 73 -3.55 -20.87 -27.24
C PHE A 73 -3.00 -22.14 -27.91
N GLN A 74 -2.75 -23.17 -27.10
CA GLN A 74 -2.40 -24.50 -27.60
C GLN A 74 -3.64 -25.26 -28.10
N CYS A 75 -4.81 -24.97 -27.54
CA CYS A 75 -6.06 -25.67 -27.87
C CYS A 75 -6.77 -25.14 -29.12
N VAL A 76 -6.50 -23.89 -29.53
CA VAL A 76 -7.20 -23.23 -30.64
C VAL A 76 -6.20 -22.44 -31.45
N ASP A 77 -6.11 -22.77 -32.74
CA ASP A 77 -5.26 -22.06 -33.69
C ASP A 77 -5.83 -20.67 -34.04
N ALA A 78 -4.98 -19.82 -34.64
CA ALA A 78 -5.36 -18.48 -35.10
C ALA A 78 -6.58 -18.48 -36.04
N GLU A 79 -6.85 -19.60 -36.71
CA GLU A 79 -7.97 -19.80 -37.63
C GLU A 79 -9.25 -20.32 -36.94
N GLY A 80 -9.15 -20.89 -35.73
CA GLY A 80 -10.30 -21.41 -34.95
C GLY A 80 -10.48 -22.91 -35.01
N ASN A 81 -9.51 -23.62 -35.57
CA ASN A 81 -9.46 -25.07 -35.53
C ASN A 81 -9.05 -25.50 -34.12
N ILE A 82 -9.70 -26.54 -33.61
CA ILE A 82 -9.35 -27.15 -32.32
C ILE A 82 -8.15 -28.04 -32.58
N ASN A 83 -7.03 -27.76 -31.94
CA ASN A 83 -5.87 -28.63 -32.00
C ASN A 83 -6.18 -29.90 -31.23
N THR A 84 -6.33 -31.00 -31.95
CA THR A 84 -6.55 -32.33 -31.37
C THR A 84 -5.24 -33.02 -30.98
N ASP A 85 -4.10 -32.39 -31.31
CA ASP A 85 -2.77 -32.94 -31.09
C ASP A 85 -2.24 -32.51 -29.71
N PHE A 86 -2.79 -33.14 -28.68
CA PHE A 86 -2.19 -33.27 -27.35
C PHE A 86 -1.58 -34.66 -27.19
#